data_AF-A0A1E1IUV0-F1
#
_entry.id   AF-A0A1E1IUV0-F1
#
_cell.length_a   1.000
_cell.length_b   1.000
_cell.length_c   1.000
_cell.angle_alpha   90.00
_cell.angle_beta   90.00
_cell.angle_gamma   90.00
#
_symmetry.space_group_name_H-M   'P 1'
#
loop_
_entity.id
_entity.type
_entity.pdbx_description
1 polymer ?
#
loop_
_entity_poly.entity_id
_entity_poly.type
_entity_poly.pdbx_seq_one_letter_code
_entity_poly.pdbx_strand_id
1 'polypeptide(L)'
;MPGSLRVQASKRSARKAVKRSLPKEGNIAHGGTSAGGVDSATSASVVTGSAASASTLTNAVTLSTSEQERAVEAVKETLPVSASRTELRKDPIYRIMHALPRSDVLEVVRCRFAKSHCERAAAYFDLSYMKNPLRHLRLQLGCDGPTGIHLFFQRIAAHRDTLRVVDFSRNRLSTDDAILLCNTLGLGSAGDAATALGTTRSSSGGVAADLTISTTARASAPPPSSLELLDLSYNTKLGNDGAIHVVTALRHCPSIRAVILKSVGIDDDGVMAVMDVVRRWPAPTLCAYSATPHALLRPPTASATKFYLNLNENYIGARGTHVLGKGLPDHVSLTLAKQRPRPALDRKRSRDDNGTACR
;
A
#
# COMPACT_ATOMS: atom_id res chain seq x y z
N MET A 1 57.90 5.18 -27.72
CA MET A 1 57.61 4.15 -26.70
C MET A 1 56.12 4.14 -26.40
N PRO A 2 55.29 3.34 -27.11
CA PRO A 2 53.88 3.18 -26.75
C PRO A 2 53.69 1.95 -25.85
N GLY A 3 53.09 2.17 -24.68
CA GLY A 3 52.77 1.14 -23.69
C GLY A 3 51.47 0.41 -24.02
N SER A 4 51.55 -0.91 -24.14
CA SER A 4 50.44 -1.80 -24.45
C SER A 4 49.70 -2.22 -23.16
N LEU A 5 48.43 -1.85 -23.04
CA LEU A 5 47.55 -2.29 -21.95
C LEU A 5 46.93 -3.66 -22.28
N ARG A 6 47.24 -4.65 -21.42
CA ARG A 6 46.82 -6.05 -21.55
C ARG A 6 45.50 -6.26 -20.80
N VAL A 7 44.44 -6.60 -21.52
CA VAL A 7 43.12 -6.95 -20.96
C VAL A 7 43.16 -8.40 -20.46
N GLN A 8 42.92 -8.62 -19.16
CA GLN A 8 42.72 -9.96 -18.58
C GLN A 8 41.24 -10.35 -18.67
N ALA A 9 40.97 -11.47 -19.37
CA ALA A 9 39.67 -12.11 -19.41
C ALA A 9 39.44 -12.96 -18.15
N SER A 10 38.36 -12.66 -17.42
CA SER A 10 37.95 -13.39 -16.22
C SER A 10 37.13 -14.64 -16.58
N LYS A 11 37.55 -15.80 -16.06
CA LYS A 11 36.96 -17.12 -16.30
C LYS A 11 35.60 -17.26 -15.61
N ARG A 12 34.58 -17.68 -16.36
CA ARG A 12 33.24 -18.05 -15.85
C ARG A 12 33.30 -19.39 -15.11
N SER A 13 32.90 -19.38 -13.85
CA SER A 13 32.72 -20.59 -13.03
C SER A 13 31.33 -21.22 -13.29
N ALA A 14 31.32 -22.46 -13.77
CA ALA A 14 30.13 -23.28 -13.94
C ALA A 14 29.55 -23.69 -12.57
N ARG A 15 28.26 -23.41 -12.34
CA ARG A 15 27.52 -23.89 -11.16
C ARG A 15 26.79 -25.19 -11.52
N LYS A 16 27.12 -26.24 -10.77
CA LYS A 16 26.61 -27.61 -10.84
C LYS A 16 25.17 -27.64 -10.33
N ALA A 17 24.24 -28.17 -11.13
CA ALA A 17 22.84 -28.35 -10.75
C ALA A 17 22.67 -29.58 -9.84
N VAL A 18 22.11 -29.37 -8.64
CA VAL A 18 21.72 -30.44 -7.71
C VAL A 18 20.26 -30.78 -7.96
N LYS A 19 19.99 -32.00 -8.47
CA LYS A 19 18.64 -32.58 -8.58
C LYS A 19 18.15 -32.92 -7.17
N ARG A 20 17.06 -32.29 -6.72
CA ARG A 20 16.28 -32.71 -5.55
C ARG A 20 15.17 -33.65 -6.02
N SER A 21 15.18 -34.87 -5.52
CA SER A 21 14.11 -35.87 -5.65
C SER A 21 12.96 -35.54 -4.69
N LEU A 22 11.73 -35.59 -5.20
CA LEU A 22 10.48 -35.50 -4.44
C LEU A 22 10.16 -36.85 -3.76
N PRO A 23 9.61 -36.86 -2.53
CA PRO A 23 9.07 -38.07 -1.92
C PRO A 23 7.64 -38.37 -2.41
N LYS A 24 7.37 -39.66 -2.57
CA LYS A 24 6.09 -40.29 -2.96
C LYS A 24 4.98 -40.03 -1.94
N GLU A 25 3.79 -39.69 -2.43
CA GLU A 25 2.52 -39.71 -1.70
C GLU A 25 2.13 -41.14 -1.31
N GLY A 26 1.71 -41.30 -0.05
CA GLY A 26 1.10 -42.51 0.48
C GLY A 26 -0.42 -42.38 0.48
N ASN A 27 -1.09 -43.39 -0.08
CA ASN A 27 -2.54 -43.57 -0.10
C ASN A 27 -3.09 -43.77 1.32
N ILE A 28 -4.16 -43.03 1.67
CA ILE A 28 -5.02 -43.34 2.81
C ILE A 28 -6.40 -43.69 2.28
N ALA A 29 -6.87 -44.89 2.63
CA ALA A 29 -8.15 -45.45 2.26
C ALA A 29 -9.29 -44.78 3.03
N HIS A 30 -10.37 -44.43 2.33
CA HIS A 30 -11.65 -44.07 2.92
C HIS A 30 -12.49 -45.33 3.17
N GLY A 31 -12.80 -45.59 4.44
CA GLY A 31 -13.84 -46.53 4.85
C GLY A 31 -15.21 -45.87 4.76
N GLY A 32 -16.15 -46.55 4.09
CA GLY A 32 -17.54 -46.15 3.99
C GLY A 32 -18.38 -46.64 5.16
N THR A 33 -19.42 -45.88 5.48
CA THR A 33 -20.57 -46.34 6.26
C THR A 33 -21.83 -45.69 5.70
N SER A 34 -22.79 -46.54 5.40
CA SER A 34 -24.10 -46.24 4.83
C SER A 34 -25.19 -46.58 5.85
N ALA A 35 -26.14 -45.67 6.04
CA ALA A 35 -27.56 -45.87 6.37
C ALA A 35 -28.19 -44.47 6.32
N GLY A 36 -29.26 -44.14 5.60
CA GLY A 36 -30.49 -44.87 5.34
C GLY A 36 -31.62 -44.07 6.00
N GLY A 37 -32.54 -43.47 5.24
CA GLY A 37 -33.69 -42.74 5.82
C GLY A 37 -34.40 -41.73 4.92
N VAL A 38 -35.35 -42.27 4.14
CA VAL A 38 -36.63 -41.75 3.62
C VAL A 38 -37.05 -40.28 3.83
N ASP A 39 -37.58 -39.69 2.74
CA ASP A 39 -38.91 -39.06 2.61
C ASP A 39 -39.03 -37.65 1.98
N SER A 40 -39.97 -37.64 1.03
CA SER A 40 -40.91 -36.58 0.66
C SER A 40 -40.49 -35.40 -0.22
N ALA A 41 -41.21 -35.35 -1.35
CA ALA A 41 -41.31 -34.28 -2.31
C ALA A 41 -41.96 -33.02 -1.72
N THR A 42 -41.54 -31.85 -2.20
CA THR A 42 -42.43 -30.70 -2.42
C THR A 42 -41.75 -29.72 -3.37
N SER A 43 -42.44 -29.43 -4.46
CA SER A 43 -42.14 -28.39 -5.43
C SER A 43 -42.27 -27.00 -4.82
N ALA A 44 -41.36 -26.07 -5.12
CA ALA A 44 -41.70 -24.67 -5.39
C ALA A 44 -40.49 -23.81 -5.81
N SER A 45 -40.74 -23.09 -6.91
CA SER A 45 -40.39 -21.68 -7.15
C SER A 45 -38.93 -21.24 -7.21
N VAL A 46 -38.54 -21.01 -8.46
CA VAL A 46 -37.65 -19.94 -8.93
C VAL A 46 -37.76 -18.67 -8.07
N VAL A 47 -36.65 -18.24 -7.48
CA VAL A 47 -36.39 -16.84 -7.10
C VAL A 47 -34.96 -16.49 -7.50
N THR A 48 -34.86 -15.53 -8.41
CA THR A 48 -33.64 -14.83 -8.79
C THR A 48 -33.14 -13.99 -7.60
N GLY A 49 -32.04 -14.42 -6.98
CA GLY A 49 -31.33 -13.68 -5.93
C GLY A 49 -30.10 -12.96 -6.46
N SER A 50 -30.29 -11.71 -6.88
CA SER A 50 -29.25 -10.79 -7.32
C SER A 50 -28.55 -10.12 -6.12
N ALA A 51 -27.22 -10.04 -6.19
CA ALA A 51 -26.32 -9.08 -5.56
C ALA A 51 -26.80 -8.34 -4.28
N ALA A 52 -26.60 -8.96 -3.11
CA ALA A 52 -26.59 -8.26 -1.82
C ALA A 52 -25.43 -8.81 -0.96
N SER A 53 -24.19 -8.39 -1.25
CA SER A 53 -23.03 -8.77 -0.43
C SER A 53 -21.97 -7.68 -0.31
N ALA A 54 -22.27 -6.43 -0.72
CA ALA A 54 -21.29 -5.35 -0.76
C ALA A 54 -21.43 -4.29 0.34
N SER A 55 -22.55 -4.22 1.09
CA SER A 55 -22.77 -3.13 2.07
C SER A 55 -22.49 -3.49 3.53
N THR A 56 -22.06 -4.72 3.84
CA THR A 56 -21.75 -5.15 5.22
C THR A 56 -20.29 -4.88 5.62
N LEU A 57 -19.40 -4.60 4.65
CA LEU A 57 -17.96 -4.44 4.91
C LEU A 57 -17.57 -3.04 5.43
N THR A 58 -18.28 -1.98 5.05
CA THR A 58 -17.95 -0.61 5.49
C THR A 58 -18.27 -0.36 6.96
N ASN A 59 -19.30 -1.01 7.52
CA ASN A 59 -19.59 -0.97 8.96
C ASN A 59 -18.67 -1.89 9.79
N ALA A 60 -18.09 -2.93 9.19
CA ALA A 60 -17.13 -3.81 9.86
C ALA A 60 -15.74 -3.16 10.02
N VAL A 61 -15.39 -2.21 9.14
CA VAL A 61 -14.10 -1.50 9.19
C VAL A 61 -14.09 -0.37 10.22
N THR A 62 -15.24 0.30 10.46
CA THR A 62 -15.34 1.41 11.42
C THR A 62 -15.56 0.97 12.87
N LEU A 63 -16.09 -0.23 13.11
CA LEU A 63 -16.30 -0.78 14.46
C LEU A 63 -15.05 -1.35 15.15
N SER A 64 -13.86 -1.32 14.52
CA SER A 64 -12.68 -2.07 15.03
C SER A 64 -11.48 -1.23 15.46
N THR A 65 -11.37 0.07 15.16
CA THR A 65 -10.16 0.85 15.51
C THR A 65 -10.02 1.06 17.02
N SER A 66 -11.10 1.40 17.71
CA SER A 66 -11.10 1.57 19.17
C SER A 66 -10.81 0.27 19.92
N GLU A 67 -11.32 -0.86 19.44
CA GLU A 67 -11.01 -2.18 20.01
C GLU A 67 -9.55 -2.57 19.80
N GLN A 68 -9.02 -2.29 18.61
CA GLN A 68 -7.62 -2.48 18.27
C GLN A 68 -6.70 -1.63 19.15
N GLU A 69 -7.04 -0.36 19.38
CA GLU A 69 -6.33 0.52 20.30
C GLU A 69 -6.36 -0.01 21.73
N ARG A 70 -7.55 -0.44 22.22
CA ARG A 70 -7.69 -1.05 23.54
C ARG A 70 -6.82 -2.29 23.69
N ALA A 71 -6.70 -3.12 22.65
CA ALA A 71 -5.82 -4.28 22.66
C ALA A 71 -4.34 -3.88 22.78
N VAL A 72 -3.91 -2.80 22.10
CA VAL A 72 -2.54 -2.30 22.23
C VAL A 72 -2.30 -1.71 23.62
N GLU A 73 -3.25 -0.96 24.19
CA GLU A 73 -3.15 -0.46 25.57
C GLU A 73 -3.11 -1.59 26.59
N ALA A 74 -3.96 -2.61 26.45
CA ALA A 74 -3.92 -3.79 27.31
C ALA A 74 -2.55 -4.49 27.24
N VAL A 75 -1.96 -4.59 26.04
CA VAL A 75 -0.60 -5.13 25.89
C VAL A 75 0.43 -4.23 26.57
N LYS A 76 0.32 -2.91 26.48
CA LYS A 76 1.21 -1.98 27.19
C LYS A 76 1.15 -2.15 28.70
N GLU A 77 -0.03 -2.39 29.26
CA GLU A 77 -0.20 -2.66 30.70
C GLU A 77 0.51 -3.96 31.13
N THR A 78 0.55 -4.96 30.24
CA THR A 78 1.32 -6.19 30.51
C THR A 78 2.83 -6.03 30.35
N LEU A 79 3.29 -4.97 29.68
CA LEU A 79 4.72 -4.67 29.59
C LEU A 79 5.18 -4.10 30.93
N PRO A 80 6.22 -4.67 31.58
CA PRO A 80 6.63 -4.17 32.87
C PRO A 80 7.12 -2.72 32.69
N VAL A 81 6.45 -1.77 33.34
CA VAL A 81 6.73 -0.33 33.22
C VAL A 81 8.18 0.00 33.64
N SER A 82 8.76 -0.84 34.50
CA SER A 82 10.15 -0.80 34.96
C SER A 82 11.04 -1.89 34.35
N ALA A 83 10.56 -2.62 33.33
CA ALA A 83 11.35 -3.66 32.68
C ALA A 83 12.68 -3.08 32.24
N SER A 84 13.76 -3.66 32.75
CA SER A 84 15.07 -3.32 32.22
C SER A 84 15.07 -3.62 30.72
N ARG A 85 15.79 -2.82 29.92
CA ARG A 85 15.99 -3.11 28.48
C ARG A 85 16.47 -4.55 28.24
N THR A 86 17.15 -5.14 29.22
CA THR A 86 17.61 -6.53 29.22
C THR A 86 16.44 -7.53 29.20
N GLU A 87 15.33 -7.26 29.88
CA GLU A 87 14.15 -8.10 29.88
C GLU A 87 13.38 -8.00 28.57
N LEU A 88 13.17 -6.78 28.06
CA LEU A 88 12.50 -6.57 26.78
C LEU A 88 13.27 -7.23 25.63
N ARG A 89 14.60 -7.28 25.70
CA ARG A 89 15.45 -8.02 24.75
C ARG A 89 15.19 -9.53 24.71
N LYS A 90 14.46 -10.11 25.67
CA LYS A 90 14.03 -11.51 25.60
C LYS A 90 12.88 -11.71 24.62
N ASP A 91 12.06 -10.68 24.35
CA ASP A 91 10.98 -10.75 23.37
C ASP A 91 11.52 -10.64 21.94
N PRO A 92 11.29 -11.64 21.07
CA PRO A 92 11.71 -11.57 19.67
C PRO A 92 11.12 -10.37 18.92
N ILE A 93 9.89 -9.93 19.24
CA ILE A 93 9.25 -8.78 18.57
C ILE A 93 9.98 -7.50 18.93
N TYR A 94 10.33 -7.32 20.20
CA TYR A 94 11.13 -6.18 20.64
C TYR A 94 12.49 -6.13 19.92
N ARG A 95 13.17 -7.28 19.83
CA ARG A 95 14.45 -7.39 19.13
C ARG A 95 14.35 -7.04 17.65
N ILE A 96 13.28 -7.45 16.96
CA ILE A 96 13.06 -7.11 15.56
C ILE A 96 12.82 -5.61 15.41
N MET A 97 11.95 -5.03 16.23
CA MET A 97 11.65 -3.59 16.22
C MET A 97 12.88 -2.73 16.56
N HIS A 98 13.88 -3.29 17.23
CA HIS A 98 15.12 -2.59 17.63
C HIS A 98 16.37 -3.20 16.99
N ALA A 99 16.23 -3.83 15.82
CA ALA A 99 17.35 -4.39 15.09
C ALA A 99 18.36 -3.30 14.68
N LEU A 100 17.88 -2.08 14.46
CA LEU A 100 18.68 -0.89 14.23
C LEU A 100 18.76 -0.06 15.53
N PRO A 101 19.95 0.43 15.93
CA PRO A 101 20.12 1.21 17.16
C PRO A 101 19.65 2.66 17.03
N ARG A 102 19.11 3.06 15.88
CA ARG A 102 18.72 4.44 15.57
C ARG A 102 17.25 4.67 15.89
N SER A 103 16.94 5.77 16.58
CA SER A 103 15.56 6.13 16.92
C SER A 103 14.81 6.82 15.79
N ASP A 104 15.51 7.36 14.79
CA ASP A 104 14.91 8.08 13.65
C ASP A 104 14.62 7.18 12.43
N VAL A 105 14.99 5.89 12.52
CA VAL A 105 14.84 4.89 11.47
C VAL A 105 14.26 3.61 12.06
N LEU A 106 13.09 3.21 11.59
CA LEU A 106 12.54 1.89 11.88
C LEU A 106 12.43 1.06 10.60
N GLU A 107 13.07 -0.10 10.61
CA GLU A 107 12.95 -1.09 9.54
C GLU A 107 12.56 -2.46 10.09
N VAL A 108 11.39 -2.94 9.66
CA VAL A 108 10.92 -4.30 9.89
C VAL A 108 10.68 -4.93 8.52
N VAL A 109 11.55 -5.85 8.12
CA VAL A 109 11.57 -6.37 6.74
C VAL A 109 11.30 -7.87 6.73
N ARG A 110 10.45 -8.32 5.78
CA ARG A 110 10.13 -9.74 5.54
C ARG A 110 9.65 -10.48 6.79
N CYS A 111 8.97 -9.77 7.68
CA CYS A 111 8.34 -10.40 8.83
C CYS A 111 6.97 -10.94 8.44
N ARG A 112 6.48 -11.92 9.20
CA ARG A 112 5.11 -12.45 9.11
C ARG A 112 4.51 -12.43 10.50
N PHE A 113 4.05 -11.26 10.90
CA PHE A 113 3.48 -11.07 12.23
C PHE A 113 2.04 -11.59 12.25
N ALA A 114 1.75 -12.44 13.24
CA ALA A 114 0.37 -12.73 13.61
C ALA A 114 -0.26 -11.49 14.27
N LYS A 115 -1.58 -11.46 14.42
CA LYS A 115 -2.31 -10.31 15.02
C LYS A 115 -1.70 -9.86 16.36
N SER A 116 -1.48 -10.79 17.29
CA SER A 116 -0.87 -10.51 18.62
C SER A 116 0.57 -9.99 18.52
N HIS A 117 1.29 -10.33 17.45
CA HIS A 117 2.63 -9.78 17.19
C HIS A 117 2.53 -8.35 16.66
N CYS A 118 1.55 -8.05 15.78
CA CYS A 118 1.30 -6.70 15.28
C CYS A 118 0.88 -5.77 16.47
N GLU A 119 0.08 -6.25 17.43
CA GLU A 119 -0.29 -5.54 18.69
C GLU A 119 0.91 -5.25 19.60
N ARG A 120 1.73 -6.27 19.91
CA ARG A 120 2.98 -6.07 20.69
C ARG A 120 3.95 -5.12 20.00
N ALA A 121 4.10 -5.24 18.68
CA ALA A 121 4.95 -4.34 17.91
C ALA A 121 4.45 -2.90 17.96
N ALA A 122 3.14 -2.67 17.93
CA ALA A 122 2.55 -1.34 18.10
C ALA A 122 2.79 -0.77 19.51
N ALA A 123 2.67 -1.60 20.55
CA ALA A 123 3.02 -1.19 21.92
C ALA A 123 4.51 -0.79 22.04
N TYR A 124 5.42 -1.57 21.46
CA TYR A 124 6.85 -1.23 21.42
C TYR A 124 7.15 0.02 20.57
N PHE A 125 6.35 0.26 19.52
CA PHE A 125 6.43 1.47 18.71
C PHE A 125 6.15 2.71 19.58
N ASP A 126 5.10 2.66 20.39
CA ASP A 126 4.74 3.76 21.28
C ASP A 126 5.81 4.04 22.33
N LEU A 127 6.40 2.99 22.90
CA LEU A 127 7.43 3.15 23.93
C LEU A 127 8.73 3.77 23.39
N SER A 128 9.07 3.48 22.14
CA SER A 128 10.44 3.66 21.63
C SER A 128 10.55 4.68 20.51
N TYR A 129 9.52 4.79 19.68
CA TYR A 129 9.55 5.60 18.45
C TYR A 129 8.66 6.85 18.54
N MET A 130 7.69 6.93 19.46
CA MET A 130 6.92 8.17 19.69
C MET A 130 7.72 9.31 20.34
N LYS A 131 8.83 9.00 20.99
CA LYS A 131 9.62 10.00 21.75
C LYS A 131 10.47 10.89 20.87
N ASN A 132 10.79 10.43 19.66
CA ASN A 132 11.73 11.09 18.75
C ASN A 132 11.11 11.22 17.37
N PRO A 133 11.50 12.23 16.57
CA PRO A 133 11.00 12.37 15.21
C PRO A 133 11.46 11.20 14.33
N LEU A 134 10.51 10.45 13.79
CA LEU A 134 10.80 9.38 12.84
C LEU A 134 10.94 9.96 11.42
N ARG A 135 12.03 9.59 10.73
CA ARG A 135 12.34 10.09 9.37
C ARG A 135 12.21 9.00 8.31
N HIS A 136 12.54 7.77 8.66
CA HIS A 136 12.45 6.61 7.78
C HIS A 136 11.64 5.53 8.46
N LEU A 137 10.56 5.11 7.81
CA LEU A 137 9.74 4.00 8.24
C LEU A 137 9.60 2.96 7.13
N ARG A 138 9.99 1.73 7.42
CA ARG A 138 9.78 0.58 6.55
C ARG A 138 9.15 -0.54 7.35
N LEU A 139 7.90 -0.87 7.06
CA LEU A 139 7.19 -1.97 7.70
C LEU A 139 6.72 -2.95 6.63
N GLN A 140 7.33 -4.13 6.58
CA GLN A 140 6.94 -5.26 5.75
C GLN A 140 6.57 -6.41 6.69
N LEU A 141 5.41 -6.27 7.33
CA LEU A 141 4.95 -7.14 8.42
C LEU A 141 4.27 -8.41 7.93
N GLY A 142 3.75 -8.37 6.69
CA GLY A 142 3.06 -9.51 6.07
C GLY A 142 1.95 -10.09 6.94
N CYS A 143 1.22 -9.27 7.72
CA CYS A 143 0.15 -9.76 8.59
C CYS A 143 -0.94 -10.44 7.71
N ASP A 144 -1.29 -11.70 8.01
CA ASP A 144 -2.30 -12.48 7.27
C ASP A 144 -3.71 -12.11 7.79
N GLY A 145 -4.31 -11.01 7.31
CA GLY A 145 -5.67 -10.60 7.72
C GLY A 145 -6.00 -9.13 7.42
N PRO A 146 -7.21 -8.62 7.78
CA PRO A 146 -7.49 -7.18 7.81
C PRO A 146 -6.41 -6.53 8.68
N THR A 147 -5.64 -5.66 8.05
CA THR A 147 -4.21 -5.63 8.29
C THR A 147 -3.84 -5.07 9.65
N GLY A 148 -3.06 -5.81 10.45
CA GLY A 148 -2.43 -5.31 11.68
C GLY A 148 -1.52 -4.08 11.45
N ILE A 149 -1.27 -3.71 10.19
CA ILE A 149 -0.63 -2.45 9.81
C ILE A 149 -1.46 -1.21 10.23
N HIS A 150 -2.78 -1.34 10.37
CA HIS A 150 -3.66 -0.22 10.76
C HIS A 150 -3.35 0.28 12.16
N LEU A 151 -2.88 -0.61 13.04
CA LEU A 151 -2.37 -0.25 14.36
C LEU A 151 -1.27 0.80 14.26
N PHE A 152 -0.53 0.84 13.16
CA PHE A 152 0.56 1.80 12.99
C PHE A 152 0.06 3.12 12.40
N PHE A 153 -1.04 3.17 11.64
CA PHE A 153 -1.41 4.38 10.88
C PHE A 153 -1.54 5.63 11.76
N GLN A 154 -2.26 5.56 12.87
CA GLN A 154 -2.37 6.69 13.81
C GLN A 154 -1.03 7.09 14.42
N ARG A 155 -0.19 6.10 14.74
CA ARG A 155 1.15 6.31 15.29
C ARG A 155 2.05 7.00 14.26
N ILE A 156 1.91 6.63 12.99
CA ILE A 156 2.63 7.23 11.88
C ILE A 156 2.17 8.67 11.63
N ALA A 157 0.87 8.97 11.81
CA ALA A 157 0.36 10.35 11.72
C ALA A 157 1.04 11.30 12.70
N ALA A 158 1.43 10.83 13.89
CA ALA A 158 2.21 11.63 14.85
C ALA A 158 3.58 12.08 14.29
N HIS A 159 4.07 11.41 13.24
CA HIS A 159 5.31 11.73 12.55
C HIS A 159 5.12 12.30 11.15
N ARG A 160 3.91 12.73 10.76
CA ARG A 160 3.61 13.22 9.39
C ARG A 160 4.51 14.37 8.93
N ASP A 161 4.96 15.19 9.87
CA ASP A 161 5.79 16.38 9.62
C ASP A 161 7.29 16.06 9.58
N THR A 162 7.69 14.87 10.03
CA THR A 162 9.10 14.45 10.13
C THR A 162 9.45 13.30 9.20
N LEU A 163 8.46 12.48 8.81
CA LEU A 163 8.64 11.35 7.92
C LEU A 163 9.00 11.81 6.52
N ARG A 164 10.10 11.25 5.99
CA ARG A 164 10.58 11.47 4.63
C ARG A 164 10.43 10.24 3.76
N VAL A 165 10.57 9.05 4.34
CA VAL A 165 10.52 7.78 3.62
C VAL A 165 9.53 6.85 4.31
N VAL A 166 8.53 6.38 3.56
CA VAL A 166 7.57 5.38 4.01
C VAL A 166 7.55 4.22 3.01
N ASP A 167 7.87 3.01 3.50
CA ASP A 167 7.76 1.76 2.75
C ASP A 167 6.78 0.81 3.45
N PHE A 168 5.60 0.64 2.84
CA PHE A 168 4.60 -0.37 3.19
C PHE A 168 4.44 -1.41 2.09
N SER A 169 5.50 -1.69 1.35
CA SER A 169 5.48 -2.77 0.38
C SER A 169 5.25 -4.12 1.05
N ARG A 170 4.55 -5.02 0.33
CA ARG A 170 4.29 -6.41 0.75
C ARG A 170 3.44 -6.57 2.01
N ASN A 171 2.53 -5.64 2.31
CA ASN A 171 1.57 -5.78 3.42
C ASN A 171 0.18 -6.23 3.01
N ARG A 172 -0.03 -6.53 1.71
CA ARG A 172 -1.34 -6.88 1.13
C ARG A 172 -2.40 -5.79 1.32
N LEU A 173 -1.97 -4.52 1.31
CA LEU A 173 -2.87 -3.37 1.41
C LEU A 173 -3.92 -3.41 0.28
N SER A 174 -5.16 -3.13 0.66
CA SER A 174 -6.29 -2.90 -0.22
C SER A 174 -6.41 -1.42 -0.61
N THR A 175 -7.38 -1.12 -1.48
CA THR A 175 -7.77 0.27 -1.81
C THR A 175 -8.13 1.06 -0.55
N ASP A 176 -8.96 0.49 0.33
CA ASP A 176 -9.44 1.17 1.54
C ASP A 176 -8.28 1.49 2.50
N ASP A 177 -7.31 0.58 2.63
CA ASP A 177 -6.15 0.79 3.49
C ASP A 177 -5.26 1.93 2.96
N ALA A 178 -5.15 2.07 1.64
CA ALA A 178 -4.40 3.17 1.02
C ALA A 178 -5.11 4.51 1.17
N ILE A 179 -6.44 4.54 1.04
CA ILE A 179 -7.26 5.73 1.33
C ILE A 179 -7.07 6.14 2.80
N LEU A 180 -7.20 5.18 3.72
CA LEU A 180 -7.02 5.41 5.14
C LEU A 180 -5.60 5.93 5.44
N LEU A 181 -4.57 5.35 4.82
CA LEU A 181 -3.19 5.80 4.95
C LEU A 181 -3.01 7.25 4.46
N CYS A 182 -3.49 7.58 3.26
CA CYS A 182 -3.39 8.92 2.70
C CYS A 182 -4.08 9.95 3.60
N ASN A 183 -5.31 9.65 4.05
CA ASN A 183 -6.06 10.50 4.96
C ASN A 183 -5.34 10.70 6.29
N THR A 184 -4.83 9.61 6.88
CA THR A 184 -4.14 9.63 8.18
C THR A 184 -2.84 10.43 8.11
N LEU A 185 -2.10 10.34 7.00
CA LEU A 185 -0.89 11.13 6.77
C LEU A 185 -1.18 12.58 6.34
N GLY A 186 -2.44 12.96 6.12
CA GLY A 186 -2.81 14.27 5.58
C GLY A 186 -2.30 14.49 4.15
N LEU A 187 -2.14 13.42 3.38
CA LEU A 187 -1.75 13.46 1.96
C LEU A 187 -3.03 13.70 1.15
N GLY A 188 -3.48 14.95 1.10
CA GLY A 188 -4.70 15.32 0.39
C GLY A 188 -5.10 16.75 0.70
N SER A 189 -5.78 17.41 -0.24
CA SER A 189 -6.36 18.72 -0.01
C SER A 189 -7.39 18.62 1.11
N ALA A 190 -7.14 19.30 2.23
CA ALA A 190 -8.14 19.51 3.28
C ALA A 190 -9.46 20.12 2.74
N GLY A 191 -9.45 20.64 1.50
CA GLY A 191 -10.61 21.17 0.78
C GLY A 191 -11.49 20.16 0.03
N ASP A 192 -11.06 18.90 -0.18
CA ASP A 192 -11.91 17.86 -0.82
C ASP A 192 -12.39 16.79 0.19
N ALA A 193 -12.19 17.02 1.49
CA ALA A 193 -12.69 16.14 2.55
C ALA A 193 -14.23 15.99 2.53
N ALA A 194 -14.95 16.91 1.87
CA ALA A 194 -16.39 16.79 1.60
C ALA A 194 -16.75 15.66 0.61
N THR A 195 -15.78 15.10 -0.12
CA THR A 195 -16.00 14.01 -1.08
C THR A 195 -15.54 12.65 -0.57
N ALA A 196 -14.87 12.59 0.59
CA ALA A 196 -14.50 11.32 1.25
C ALA A 196 -15.69 10.66 2.00
N LEU A 197 -16.82 11.36 2.11
CA LEU A 197 -18.11 10.83 2.57
C LEU A 197 -19.16 11.07 1.47
N GLY A 198 -19.17 10.25 0.42
CA GLY A 198 -20.28 10.24 -0.53
C GLY A 198 -19.90 10.03 -1.99
N THR A 199 -19.64 8.79 -2.36
CA THR A 199 -20.07 8.30 -3.69
C THR A 199 -21.08 7.18 -3.47
N THR A 200 -22.23 7.55 -2.93
CA THR A 200 -23.49 6.83 -3.16
C THR A 200 -24.43 7.81 -3.83
N ARG A 201 -24.63 7.65 -5.15
CA ARG A 201 -25.78 8.23 -5.84
C ARG A 201 -27.05 7.66 -5.20
N SER A 202 -27.73 8.46 -4.39
CA SER A 202 -29.19 8.37 -4.25
C SER A 202 -29.75 9.74 -3.92
N SER A 203 -30.40 10.33 -4.91
CA SER A 203 -31.37 11.41 -4.76
C SER A 203 -32.52 10.97 -3.85
N SER A 204 -32.80 11.70 -2.75
CA SER A 204 -34.14 12.19 -2.37
C SER A 204 -34.23 12.55 -0.88
N GLY A 205 -34.76 13.76 -0.60
CA GLY A 205 -35.64 14.04 0.55
C GLY A 205 -34.98 14.56 1.83
N GLY A 206 -35.25 15.83 2.17
CA GLY A 206 -34.92 16.48 3.46
C GLY A 206 -35.48 15.74 4.69
N VAL A 207 -35.06 16.07 5.91
CA VAL A 207 -35.48 17.27 6.66
C VAL A 207 -34.37 17.76 7.62
N ALA A 208 -34.32 19.08 7.81
CA ALA A 208 -33.41 19.82 8.66
C ALA A 208 -33.46 19.45 10.15
N ALA A 209 -32.29 19.39 10.78
CA ALA A 209 -32.13 19.58 12.22
C ALA A 209 -30.88 20.41 12.50
N ASP A 210 -31.19 21.61 12.97
CA ASP A 210 -30.40 22.66 13.57
C ASP A 210 -29.24 22.15 14.46
N LEU A 211 -28.02 22.62 14.19
CA LEU A 211 -26.89 22.61 15.13
C LEU A 211 -25.91 23.71 14.73
N THR A 212 -26.27 24.93 15.10
CA THR A 212 -25.35 26.06 15.30
C THR A 212 -24.23 25.67 16.26
N ILE A 213 -23.04 25.39 15.73
CA ILE A 213 -21.78 25.53 16.45
C ILE A 213 -20.92 26.54 15.70
N SER A 214 -20.97 27.78 16.17
CA SER A 214 -20.01 28.82 15.88
C SER A 214 -18.61 28.34 16.24
N THR A 215 -17.82 27.95 15.25
CA THR A 215 -16.36 27.88 15.36
C THR A 215 -15.74 28.56 14.15
N THR A 216 -15.55 29.87 14.27
CA THR A 216 -14.57 30.64 13.51
C THR A 216 -13.15 30.28 14.00
N ALA A 217 -12.79 29.00 13.99
CA ALA A 217 -11.40 28.59 13.99
C ALA A 217 -10.94 28.71 12.54
N ARG A 218 -10.24 29.81 12.24
CA ARG A 218 -9.46 29.95 11.01
C ARG A 218 -8.65 28.67 10.85
N ALA A 219 -9.12 27.77 9.97
CA ALA A 219 -8.50 26.48 9.73
C ALA A 219 -7.09 26.75 9.22
N SER A 220 -6.13 26.77 10.14
CA SER A 220 -4.72 26.74 9.80
C SER A 220 -4.56 25.47 8.97
N ALA A 221 -4.31 25.65 7.67
CA ALA A 221 -4.10 24.53 6.76
C ALA A 221 -3.11 23.56 7.44
N PRO A 222 -3.40 22.25 7.47
CA PRO A 222 -2.50 21.30 8.10
C PRO A 222 -1.10 21.50 7.52
N PRO A 223 -0.05 21.47 8.37
CA PRO A 223 1.32 21.66 7.92
C PRO A 223 1.62 20.68 6.77
N PRO A 224 2.35 21.13 5.74
CA PRO A 224 2.65 20.28 4.60
C PRO A 224 3.48 19.09 5.06
N SER A 225 3.10 17.88 4.63
CA SER A 225 3.86 16.66 4.92
C SER A 225 5.31 16.79 4.41
N SER A 226 6.26 16.26 5.19
CA SER A 226 7.69 16.18 4.80
C SER A 226 8.03 14.96 3.92
N LEU A 227 7.02 14.20 3.48
CA LEU A 227 7.19 12.93 2.79
C LEU A 227 7.85 13.10 1.41
N GLU A 228 9.02 12.50 1.23
CA GLU A 228 9.79 12.53 -0.01
C GLU A 228 9.62 11.25 -0.86
N LEU A 229 9.40 10.10 -0.22
CA LEU A 229 9.25 8.81 -0.90
C LEU A 229 8.13 7.96 -0.26
N LEU A 230 7.22 7.48 -1.09
CA LEU A 230 6.22 6.47 -0.71
C LEU A 230 6.37 5.20 -1.55
N ASP A 231 6.60 4.07 -0.90
CA ASP A 231 6.64 2.74 -1.52
C ASP A 231 5.47 1.87 -1.06
N LEU A 232 4.56 1.55 -1.98
CA LEU A 232 3.43 0.64 -1.77
C LEU A 232 3.54 -0.62 -2.64
N SER A 233 4.75 -0.98 -3.05
CA SER A 233 4.98 -2.09 -3.97
C SER A 233 4.43 -3.42 -3.46
N TYR A 234 4.06 -4.31 -4.38
CA TYR A 234 3.60 -5.67 -4.08
C TYR A 234 2.35 -5.75 -3.21
N ASN A 235 1.54 -4.68 -3.16
CA ASN A 235 0.19 -4.68 -2.59
C ASN A 235 -0.81 -4.88 -3.72
N THR A 236 -0.95 -6.12 -4.21
CA THR A 236 -1.75 -6.43 -5.41
C THR A 236 -3.26 -6.20 -5.26
N LYS A 237 -3.74 -5.98 -4.03
CA LYS A 237 -5.14 -5.64 -3.73
C LYS A 237 -5.43 -4.14 -3.80
N LEU A 238 -4.40 -3.32 -4.03
CA LEU A 238 -4.55 -1.88 -4.22
C LEU A 238 -5.29 -1.57 -5.53
N GLY A 239 -4.97 -2.31 -6.60
CA GLY A 239 -5.63 -2.21 -7.89
C GLY A 239 -5.54 -0.81 -8.52
N ASN A 240 -6.45 -0.55 -9.46
CA ASN A 240 -6.54 0.73 -10.16
C ASN A 240 -6.97 1.86 -9.21
N ASP A 241 -8.03 1.66 -8.44
CA ASP A 241 -8.63 2.70 -7.60
C ASP A 241 -7.68 3.18 -6.51
N GLY A 242 -7.00 2.27 -5.80
CA GLY A 242 -6.04 2.63 -4.78
C GLY A 242 -4.82 3.37 -5.37
N ALA A 243 -4.37 2.99 -6.57
CA ALA A 243 -3.29 3.69 -7.25
C ALA A 243 -3.69 5.11 -7.67
N ILE A 244 -4.88 5.29 -8.23
CA ILE A 244 -5.42 6.60 -8.62
C ILE A 244 -5.55 7.50 -7.38
N HIS A 245 -6.10 6.95 -6.29
CA HIS A 245 -6.26 7.70 -5.04
C HIS A 245 -4.92 8.17 -4.49
N VAL A 246 -3.93 7.27 -4.37
CA VAL A 246 -2.59 7.60 -3.86
C VAL A 246 -1.92 8.70 -4.68
N VAL A 247 -1.96 8.61 -6.02
CA VAL A 247 -1.35 9.62 -6.90
C VAL A 247 -2.09 10.97 -6.80
N THR A 248 -3.42 10.94 -6.68
CA THR A 248 -4.25 12.15 -6.52
C THR A 248 -3.97 12.85 -5.19
N ALA A 249 -3.91 12.08 -4.10
CA ALA A 249 -3.55 12.51 -2.76
C ALA A 249 -2.19 13.23 -2.74
N LEU A 250 -1.17 12.60 -3.34
CA LEU A 250 0.21 13.08 -3.31
C LEU A 250 0.51 14.24 -4.24
N ARG A 251 -0.35 14.52 -5.23
CA ARG A 251 -0.15 15.63 -6.19
C ARG A 251 0.02 16.98 -5.51
N HIS A 252 -0.54 17.16 -4.31
CA HIS A 252 -0.47 18.39 -3.54
C HIS A 252 0.68 18.41 -2.51
N CYS A 253 1.49 17.36 -2.44
CA CYS A 253 2.62 17.28 -1.52
C CYS A 253 3.88 17.83 -2.22
N PRO A 254 4.33 19.06 -1.92
CA PRO A 254 5.48 19.66 -2.63
C PRO A 254 6.81 18.95 -2.35
N SER A 255 6.88 18.21 -1.25
CA SER A 255 8.04 17.43 -0.81
C SER A 255 8.18 16.09 -1.53
N ILE A 256 7.10 15.54 -2.12
CA ILE A 256 7.12 14.18 -2.68
C ILE A 256 7.98 14.14 -3.95
N ARG A 257 8.92 13.21 -3.98
CA ARG A 257 9.87 13.03 -5.07
C ARG A 257 9.70 11.70 -5.77
N ALA A 258 9.25 10.68 -5.05
CA ALA A 258 9.11 9.34 -5.61
C ALA A 258 7.87 8.61 -5.07
N VAL A 259 7.15 7.96 -5.98
CA VAL A 259 6.07 7.03 -5.66
C VAL A 259 6.32 5.71 -6.36
N ILE A 260 6.38 4.63 -5.59
CA ILE A 260 6.67 3.30 -6.09
C ILE A 260 5.39 2.44 -5.99
N LEU A 261 4.75 2.23 -7.14
CA LEU A 261 3.54 1.42 -7.30
C LEU A 261 3.86 0.15 -8.11
N LYS A 262 4.95 -0.52 -7.75
CA LYS A 262 5.40 -1.73 -8.43
C LYS A 262 4.50 -2.90 -8.06
N SER A 263 3.98 -3.67 -9.02
CA SER A 263 3.16 -4.87 -8.74
C SER A 263 1.98 -4.61 -7.80
N VAL A 264 1.25 -3.52 -8.00
CA VAL A 264 0.06 -3.18 -7.20
C VAL A 264 -1.25 -3.58 -7.89
N GLY A 265 -1.17 -4.06 -9.13
CA GLY A 265 -2.32 -4.58 -9.87
C GLY A 265 -2.96 -3.57 -10.84
N ILE A 266 -2.21 -2.56 -11.28
CA ILE A 266 -2.69 -1.58 -12.26
C ILE A 266 -2.77 -2.23 -13.65
N ASP A 267 -3.82 -1.96 -14.41
CA ASP A 267 -3.95 -2.37 -15.82
C ASP A 267 -3.95 -1.16 -16.78
N ASP A 268 -4.35 -1.38 -18.04
CA ASP A 268 -4.43 -0.31 -19.04
C ASP A 268 -5.41 0.80 -18.66
N ASP A 269 -6.52 0.49 -17.99
CA ASP A 269 -7.54 1.48 -17.63
C ASP A 269 -7.10 2.28 -16.41
N GLY A 270 -6.54 1.60 -15.41
CA GLY A 270 -5.95 2.27 -14.25
C GLY A 270 -4.81 3.21 -14.63
N VAL A 271 -3.95 2.81 -15.57
CA VAL A 271 -2.84 3.69 -15.96
C VAL A 271 -3.29 4.90 -16.78
N MET A 272 -4.37 4.78 -17.57
CA MET A 272 -4.96 5.94 -18.24
C MET A 272 -5.46 6.97 -17.21
N ALA A 273 -6.18 6.51 -16.18
CA ALA A 273 -6.65 7.37 -15.11
C ALA A 273 -5.51 7.97 -14.28
N VAL A 274 -4.48 7.19 -13.94
CA VAL A 274 -3.26 7.69 -13.28
C VAL A 274 -2.59 8.77 -14.14
N MET A 275 -2.52 8.58 -15.46
CA MET A 275 -1.93 9.56 -16.37
C MET A 275 -2.70 10.87 -16.44
N ASP A 276 -4.02 10.84 -16.31
CA ASP A 276 -4.82 12.07 -16.23
C ASP A 276 -4.47 12.89 -14.98
N VAL A 277 -4.06 12.24 -13.89
CA VAL A 277 -3.56 12.94 -12.70
C VAL A 277 -2.13 13.42 -12.91
N VAL A 278 -1.25 12.57 -13.43
CA VAL A 278 0.17 12.87 -13.66
C VAL A 278 0.38 14.01 -14.67
N ARG A 279 -0.47 14.15 -15.70
CA ARG A 279 -0.44 15.29 -16.63
C ARG A 279 -0.67 16.64 -15.94
N ARG A 280 -1.35 16.64 -14.79
CA ARG A 280 -1.64 17.80 -13.96
C ARG A 280 -0.69 17.89 -12.75
N TRP A 281 0.39 17.11 -12.75
CA TRP A 281 1.40 17.16 -11.70
C TRP A 281 2.05 18.56 -11.69
N PRO A 282 2.22 19.19 -10.52
CA PRO A 282 2.81 20.52 -10.47
C PRO A 282 4.26 20.48 -10.95
N ALA A 283 4.59 21.39 -11.86
CA ALA A 283 5.98 21.62 -12.23
C ALA A 283 6.77 22.05 -10.98
N PRO A 284 8.02 21.60 -10.81
CA PRO A 284 8.80 22.01 -9.67
C PRO A 284 8.99 23.52 -9.69
N THR A 285 8.64 24.20 -8.60
CA THR A 285 8.92 25.62 -8.46
C THR A 285 10.43 25.79 -8.42
N LEU A 286 11.01 26.24 -9.54
CA LEU A 286 12.38 26.72 -9.55
C LEU A 286 12.42 27.87 -8.54
N CYS A 287 13.11 27.69 -7.41
CA CYS A 287 13.34 28.77 -6.47
C CYS A 287 14.17 29.86 -7.16
N ALA A 288 13.49 30.80 -7.81
CA ALA A 288 14.10 31.94 -8.50
C ALA A 288 14.66 33.01 -7.54
N TYR A 289 14.67 32.76 -6.22
CA TYR A 289 14.85 33.79 -5.19
C TYR A 289 15.73 33.38 -4.00
N SER A 290 16.82 32.65 -4.22
CA SER A 290 17.97 32.82 -3.32
C SER A 290 19.11 33.46 -4.09
N ALA A 291 19.18 34.78 -4.00
CA ALA A 291 20.37 35.58 -4.28
C ALA A 291 21.50 35.27 -3.27
N THR A 292 21.66 34.01 -2.87
CA THR A 292 22.84 33.54 -2.18
C THR A 292 23.84 33.10 -3.26
N PRO A 293 25.07 33.64 -3.26
CA PRO A 293 26.07 33.34 -4.29
C PRO A 293 26.49 31.84 -4.35
N HIS A 294 25.96 30.99 -3.47
CA HIS A 294 26.14 29.54 -3.52
C HIS A 294 25.12 28.77 -4.36
N ALA A 295 23.97 29.36 -4.72
CA ALA A 295 22.99 28.71 -5.59
C ALA A 295 23.44 28.64 -7.07
N LEU A 296 24.32 29.57 -7.48
CA LEU A 296 24.89 29.65 -8.84
C LEU A 296 25.96 28.59 -9.14
N LEU A 297 26.45 27.87 -8.11
CA LEU A 297 27.44 26.80 -8.29
C LEU A 297 26.82 25.41 -8.41
N ARG A 298 25.49 25.27 -8.34
CA ARG A 298 24.85 23.97 -8.57
C ARG A 298 24.85 23.67 -10.06
N PRO A 299 25.51 22.58 -10.52
CA PRO A 299 25.59 22.26 -11.93
C PRO A 299 24.19 22.15 -12.54
N PRO A 300 23.93 22.73 -13.73
CA PRO A 300 22.66 22.61 -14.45
C PRO A 300 22.24 21.16 -14.76
N THR A 301 23.17 20.20 -14.64
CA THR A 301 22.95 18.77 -14.82
C THR A 301 22.32 18.09 -13.60
N ALA A 302 22.29 18.75 -12.43
CA ALA A 302 21.48 18.34 -11.30
C ALA A 302 20.02 18.73 -11.57
N SER A 303 19.39 17.99 -12.49
CA SER A 303 18.00 18.11 -12.91
C SER A 303 17.12 18.56 -11.73
N ALA A 304 16.56 19.76 -11.85
CA ALA A 304 15.55 20.29 -10.94
C ALA A 304 14.55 19.18 -10.63
N THR A 305 14.39 18.92 -9.32
CA THR A 305 13.52 17.95 -8.65
C THR A 305 12.47 17.28 -9.54
N LYS A 306 12.86 16.18 -10.21
CA LYS A 306 11.92 15.35 -10.98
C LYS A 306 11.09 14.50 -10.03
N PHE A 307 9.79 14.44 -10.28
CA PHE A 307 8.91 13.44 -9.67
C PHE A 307 9.16 12.09 -10.35
N TYR A 308 9.32 11.03 -9.58
CA TYR A 308 9.59 9.68 -10.08
C TYR A 308 8.43 8.74 -9.78
N LEU A 309 7.85 8.15 -10.82
CA LEU A 309 6.79 7.15 -10.73
C LEU A 309 7.30 5.79 -11.23
N ASN A 310 7.14 4.75 -10.41
CA ASN A 310 7.52 3.40 -10.79
C ASN A 310 6.28 2.50 -10.92
N LEU A 311 5.98 2.10 -12.17
CA LEU A 311 4.83 1.25 -12.52
C LEU A 311 5.25 -0.15 -12.99
N ASN A 312 6.46 -0.61 -12.62
CA ASN A 312 6.93 -1.94 -12.99
C ASN A 312 6.04 -3.06 -12.43
N GLU A 313 6.05 -4.22 -13.08
CA GLU A 313 5.40 -5.46 -12.62
C GLU A 313 3.87 -5.36 -12.44
N ASN A 314 3.22 -4.43 -13.13
CA ASN A 314 1.75 -4.31 -13.21
C ASN A 314 1.22 -5.04 -14.46
N TYR A 315 -0.06 -4.91 -14.78
CA TYR A 315 -0.74 -5.57 -15.90
C TYR A 315 -0.96 -4.62 -17.09
N ILE A 316 -0.04 -3.68 -17.30
CA ILE A 316 -0.13 -2.65 -18.34
C ILE A 316 0.25 -3.26 -19.69
N GLY A 317 -0.67 -3.21 -20.64
CA GLY A 317 -0.52 -3.70 -22.00
C GLY A 317 -0.02 -2.62 -22.96
N ALA A 318 -0.19 -2.90 -24.26
CA ALA A 318 0.24 -1.99 -25.33
C ALA A 318 -0.53 -0.65 -25.28
N ARG A 319 -1.82 -0.67 -24.94
CA ARG A 319 -2.66 0.53 -24.86
C ARG A 319 -2.18 1.50 -23.78
N GLY A 320 -1.99 1.01 -22.55
CA GLY A 320 -1.50 1.83 -21.45
C GLY A 320 -0.06 2.30 -21.68
N THR A 321 0.79 1.44 -22.24
CA THR A 321 2.17 1.83 -22.64
C THR A 321 2.17 2.96 -23.66
N HIS A 322 1.28 2.92 -24.65
CA HIS A 322 1.13 3.99 -25.64
C HIS A 322 0.73 5.33 -25.00
N VAL A 323 -0.22 5.31 -24.06
CA VAL A 323 -0.68 6.51 -23.35
C VAL A 323 0.44 7.11 -22.49
N LEU A 324 1.18 6.27 -21.77
CA LEU A 324 2.34 6.68 -20.98
C LEU A 324 3.42 7.36 -21.84
N GLY A 325 3.65 6.85 -23.06
CA GLY A 325 4.66 7.39 -23.97
C GLY A 325 4.33 8.76 -24.58
N LYS A 326 3.04 9.15 -24.64
CA LYS A 326 2.59 10.39 -25.31
C LYS A 326 2.26 11.55 -24.37
N GLY A 327 2.20 11.33 -23.06
CA GLY A 327 1.59 12.29 -22.14
C GLY A 327 2.37 12.56 -20.85
N LEU A 328 3.64 12.19 -20.78
CA LEU A 328 4.44 12.39 -19.58
C LEU A 328 5.04 13.81 -19.57
N PRO A 329 4.81 14.61 -18.52
CA PRO A 329 5.51 15.88 -18.36
C PRO A 329 7.04 15.69 -18.28
N ASP A 330 7.80 16.65 -18.77
CA ASP A 330 9.28 16.64 -18.81
C ASP A 330 9.95 16.53 -17.43
N HIS A 331 9.27 17.01 -16.39
CA HIS A 331 9.67 16.97 -15.00
C HIS A 331 9.20 15.71 -14.26
N VAL A 332 8.52 14.77 -14.95
CA VAL A 332 8.15 13.47 -14.41
C VAL A 332 8.99 12.38 -15.07
N SER A 333 9.59 11.52 -14.25
CA SER A 333 10.31 10.32 -14.68
C SER A 333 9.49 9.08 -14.41
N LEU A 334 9.44 8.17 -15.37
CA LEU A 334 8.66 6.93 -15.29
C LEU A 334 9.56 5.72 -15.51
N THR A 335 9.33 4.64 -14.76
CA THR A 335 9.87 3.32 -15.11
C THR A 335 8.77 2.30 -15.39
N LEU A 336 8.86 1.66 -16.56
CA LEU A 336 7.88 0.72 -17.11
C LEU A 336 8.57 -0.44 -17.88
N ALA A 337 9.51 -1.15 -17.27
CA ALA A 337 10.35 -2.13 -17.98
C ALA A 337 9.87 -3.59 -17.90
N LYS A 338 9.01 -3.95 -16.94
CA LYS A 338 8.67 -5.36 -16.66
C LYS A 338 7.19 -5.56 -16.36
N GLN A 339 6.32 -5.54 -17.36
CA GLN A 339 4.88 -5.78 -17.14
C GLN A 339 4.57 -7.28 -17.05
N ARG A 340 3.61 -7.64 -16.19
CA ARG A 340 3.09 -8.99 -16.04
C ARG A 340 2.01 -9.24 -17.12
N PRO A 341 1.92 -10.46 -17.66
CA PRO A 341 0.77 -10.85 -18.46
C PRO A 341 -0.50 -10.66 -17.65
N ARG A 342 -1.57 -10.20 -18.30
CA ARG A 342 -2.89 -10.15 -17.65
C ARG A 342 -3.22 -11.55 -17.12
N PRO A 343 -3.66 -11.68 -15.86
CA PRO A 343 -4.10 -12.97 -15.35
C PRO A 343 -5.22 -13.46 -16.28
N ALA A 344 -5.14 -14.71 -16.71
CA ALA A 344 -6.06 -15.29 -17.69
C ALA A 344 -7.47 -15.45 -17.07
N LEU A 345 -8.17 -14.35 -16.89
CA LEU A 345 -9.51 -14.33 -16.28
C LEU A 345 -10.58 -14.87 -17.23
N ASP A 346 -10.31 -14.98 -18.54
CA ASP A 346 -11.38 -15.22 -19.53
C ASP A 346 -11.21 -16.42 -20.46
N ARG A 347 -10.27 -17.35 -20.23
CA ARG A 347 -10.22 -18.57 -21.07
C ARG A 347 -11.33 -19.58 -20.77
N LYS A 348 -12.18 -19.35 -19.76
CA LYS A 348 -13.24 -20.30 -19.39
C LYS A 348 -14.62 -19.98 -19.97
N ARG A 349 -14.81 -18.83 -20.66
CA ARG A 349 -16.11 -18.48 -21.27
C ARG A 349 -16.28 -18.87 -22.73
N SER A 350 -15.24 -19.32 -23.44
CA SER A 350 -15.37 -19.63 -24.87
C SER A 350 -15.54 -21.12 -25.20
N ARG A 351 -15.80 -21.99 -24.20
CA ARG A 351 -15.91 -23.44 -24.45
C ARG A 351 -17.32 -24.03 -24.30
N ASP A 352 -18.27 -23.27 -23.76
CA ASP A 352 -19.62 -23.79 -23.49
C ASP A 352 -20.67 -23.37 -24.54
N ASP A 353 -20.33 -22.53 -25.53
CA ASP A 353 -21.26 -22.06 -26.57
C ASP A 353 -21.31 -22.90 -27.86
N ASN A 354 -20.56 -24.02 -27.94
CA ASN A 354 -20.53 -24.87 -29.13
C ASN A 354 -21.33 -26.20 -28.99
N GLY A 355 -22.21 -26.32 -28.00
CA GLY A 355 -22.85 -27.59 -27.65
C GLY A 355 -24.30 -27.83 -28.10
N THR A 356 -25.04 -26.81 -28.57
CA THR A 356 -26.52 -26.91 -28.64
C THR A 356 -27.13 -26.87 -30.04
N ALA A 357 -26.42 -27.32 -31.06
CA ALA A 357 -26.97 -27.50 -32.42
C ALA A 357 -26.80 -28.96 -32.87
N CYS A 358 -27.67 -29.85 -32.38
CA CYS A 358 -28.13 -31.07 -33.05
C CYS A 358 -29.07 -31.84 -32.12
N ARG A 359 -30.38 -31.61 -32.23
CA ARG A 359 -31.41 -32.65 -32.13
C ARG A 359 -32.72 -32.17 -32.73
#